data_AF-A0A9P4YPP3-F1
#
_entry.id   AF-A0A9P4YPP3-F1
#
_cell.length_a   1.000
_cell.length_b   1.000
_cell.length_c   1.000
_cell.angle_alpha   90.00
_cell.angle_beta   90.00
_cell.angle_gamma   90.00
#
_symmetry.space_group_name_H-M   'P 1'
#
loop_
_entity.id
_entity.type
_entity.pdbx_description
1 polymer ?
#
loop_
_entity_poly.entity_id
_entity_poly.type
_entity_poly.pdbx_seq_one_letter_code
_entity_poly.pdbx_strand_id
1 'polypeptide(L)'
;MTSPPDNRLTTAVCRALLEALDAVEFGPHAPGVVMTTSSIDKFYSNGLDLAHAIETEGFWPLLYGVWRRLLTYPMPTVALLNGHTFAGGLMLSMAHDYRLAPSPRGYLCLNEVLFGAPLKPAMAAIFRAKLSPQSYRTVALEGRRMTGPDAVRLGVADGVAASLDDALAFVRERDLVSKPAKGVYGAIKAEMYDGLVAELHGAGLEAEEARFAANGQAEEERKEFGKIWFEQWSKMSCQ
;
A
#
# COMPACT_ATOMS: atom_id res chain seq x y z
N MET A 1 3.51 8.92 -12.73
CA MET A 1 4.77 8.49 -12.10
C MET A 1 5.74 8.04 -13.19
N THR A 2 6.99 8.50 -13.10
CA THR A 2 8.09 8.05 -13.96
C THR A 2 9.39 8.07 -13.17
N SER A 3 9.92 6.90 -12.87
CA SER A 3 11.21 6.68 -12.22
C SER A 3 11.74 5.34 -12.72
N PRO A 4 12.50 5.33 -13.83
CA PRO A 4 13.00 4.11 -14.43
C PRO A 4 13.84 3.26 -13.46
N PRO A 5 13.88 1.93 -13.65
CA PRO A 5 13.20 1.19 -14.72
C PRO A 5 11.75 0.78 -14.41
N ASP A 6 11.33 0.81 -13.14
CA ASP A 6 10.12 0.13 -12.67
C ASP A 6 9.39 0.88 -11.52
N ASN A 7 9.58 2.20 -11.42
CA ASN A 7 8.95 3.08 -10.44
C ASN A 7 9.17 2.64 -8.98
N ARG A 8 10.42 2.39 -8.60
CA ARG A 8 10.77 2.15 -7.20
C ARG A 8 10.42 3.35 -6.33
N LEU A 9 9.88 3.08 -5.16
CA LEU A 9 9.56 4.10 -4.17
C LEU A 9 10.85 4.50 -3.43
N THR A 10 11.46 5.57 -3.92
CA THR A 10 12.61 6.23 -3.30
C THR A 10 12.18 7.53 -2.62
N THR A 11 13.08 8.17 -1.86
CA THR A 11 12.83 9.49 -1.27
C THR A 11 12.40 10.52 -2.31
N ALA A 12 13.05 10.54 -3.47
CA ALA A 12 12.73 11.47 -4.56
C ALA A 12 11.31 11.25 -5.09
N VAL A 13 10.91 9.99 -5.31
CA VAL A 13 9.56 9.66 -5.76
C VAL A 13 8.50 10.04 -4.71
N CYS A 14 8.76 9.78 -3.43
CA CYS A 14 7.83 10.14 -2.36
C CYS A 14 7.64 11.66 -2.25
N ARG A 15 8.73 12.44 -2.33
CA ARG A 15 8.66 13.91 -2.33
C ARG A 15 7.90 14.44 -3.55
N ALA A 16 8.22 13.94 -4.74
CA ALA A 16 7.53 14.35 -5.97
C ALA A 16 6.02 14.03 -5.93
N LEU A 17 5.60 12.92 -5.31
CA LEU A 17 4.19 12.61 -5.11
C LEU A 17 3.51 13.62 -4.18
N LEU A 18 4.13 13.95 -3.04
CA LEU A 18 3.59 14.96 -2.11
C LEU A 18 3.50 16.34 -2.76
N GLU A 19 4.55 16.78 -3.44
CA GLU A 19 4.58 18.05 -4.17
C GLU A 19 3.52 18.10 -5.26
N ALA A 20 3.33 17.01 -6.02
CA ALA A 20 2.27 16.95 -7.04
C ALA A 20 0.86 17.00 -6.43
N LEU A 21 0.64 16.32 -5.30
CA LEU A 21 -0.62 16.37 -4.57
C LEU A 21 -0.91 17.78 -4.04
N ASP A 22 0.10 18.50 -3.55
CA ASP A 22 -0.04 19.87 -3.08
C ASP A 22 -0.25 20.85 -4.24
N ALA A 23 0.45 20.67 -5.37
CA ALA A 23 0.25 21.48 -6.57
C ALA A 23 -1.18 21.34 -7.11
N VAL A 24 -1.77 20.14 -7.06
CA VAL A 24 -3.16 19.93 -7.49
C VAL A 24 -4.16 20.52 -6.48
N GLU A 25 -3.90 20.41 -5.18
CA GLU A 25 -4.82 20.93 -4.16
C GLU A 25 -4.81 22.46 -4.07
N PHE A 26 -3.63 23.06 -4.05
CA PHE A 26 -3.45 24.49 -3.82
C PHE A 26 -3.24 25.30 -5.10
N GLY A 27 -3.14 24.63 -6.25
CA GLY A 27 -3.05 25.27 -7.56
C GLY A 27 -4.38 25.88 -8.03
N PRO A 28 -4.38 26.59 -9.17
CA PRO A 28 -5.57 27.26 -9.73
C PRO A 28 -6.50 26.27 -10.45
N HIS A 29 -6.84 25.16 -9.81
CA HIS A 29 -7.68 24.10 -10.35
C HIS A 29 -9.01 24.03 -9.60
N ALA A 30 -10.09 23.75 -10.32
CA ALA A 30 -11.36 23.43 -9.68
C ALA A 30 -11.26 22.08 -8.95
N PRO A 31 -11.98 21.88 -7.84
CA PRO A 31 -12.08 20.56 -7.21
C PRO A 31 -12.53 19.49 -8.20
N GLY A 32 -11.90 18.32 -8.14
CA GLY A 32 -12.14 17.23 -9.08
C GLY A 32 -11.70 15.88 -8.54
N VAL A 33 -11.05 15.09 -9.38
CA VAL A 33 -10.54 13.75 -9.03
C VAL A 33 -9.06 13.70 -9.35
N VAL A 34 -8.25 13.27 -8.39
CA VAL A 34 -6.82 13.01 -8.61
C VAL A 34 -6.65 11.59 -9.10
N MET A 35 -5.95 11.43 -10.22
CA MET A 35 -5.61 10.11 -10.75
C MET A 35 -4.09 9.95 -10.81
N THR A 36 -3.59 8.85 -10.26
CA THR A 36 -2.19 8.45 -10.41
C THR A 36 -2.10 7.31 -11.42
N THR A 37 -1.07 7.35 -12.26
CA THR A 37 -0.73 6.28 -13.22
C THR A 37 0.77 6.33 -13.51
N SER A 38 1.29 5.40 -14.32
CA SER A 38 2.68 5.36 -14.74
C SER A 38 2.83 5.63 -16.24
N SER A 39 3.92 6.30 -16.62
CA SER A 39 4.36 6.38 -18.02
C SER A 39 5.30 5.24 -18.41
N ILE A 40 5.57 4.29 -17.52
CA ILE A 40 6.30 3.05 -17.79
C ILE A 40 5.27 1.95 -18.05
N ASP A 41 5.14 1.53 -19.31
CA ASP A 41 4.07 0.62 -19.76
C ASP A 41 3.91 -0.65 -18.91
N LYS A 42 5.03 -1.26 -18.50
CA LYS A 42 5.01 -2.54 -17.78
C LYS A 42 4.72 -2.43 -16.29
N PHE A 43 4.90 -1.26 -15.68
CA PHE A 43 4.90 -1.10 -14.23
C PHE A 43 4.11 0.13 -13.81
N TYR A 44 3.13 -0.06 -12.95
CA TYR A 44 2.66 1.03 -12.10
C TYR A 44 3.75 1.33 -11.06
N SER A 45 4.17 0.32 -10.28
CA SER A 45 5.33 0.35 -9.40
C SER A 45 5.72 -1.04 -8.95
N ASN A 46 7.02 -1.33 -8.93
CA ASN A 46 7.57 -2.56 -8.38
C ASN A 46 7.93 -2.46 -6.88
N GLY A 47 7.41 -1.44 -6.20
CA GLY A 47 7.51 -1.27 -4.76
C GLY A 47 8.78 -0.59 -4.30
N LEU A 48 9.23 -0.95 -3.11
CA LEU A 48 10.35 -0.28 -2.44
C LEU A 48 11.66 -0.57 -3.17
N ASP A 49 12.56 0.41 -3.18
CA ASP A 49 13.99 0.12 -3.24
C ASP A 49 14.42 -0.23 -1.80
N LEU A 50 14.64 -1.52 -1.53
CA LEU A 50 14.85 -2.00 -0.17
C LEU A 50 16.18 -1.51 0.42
N ALA A 51 17.23 -1.41 -0.40
CA ALA A 51 18.52 -0.89 0.04
C ALA A 51 18.37 0.59 0.43
N HIS A 52 17.78 1.40 -0.47
CA HIS A 52 17.49 2.80 -0.19
C HIS A 52 16.63 2.98 1.07
N ALA A 53 15.59 2.16 1.24
CA ALA A 53 14.68 2.24 2.37
C ALA A 53 15.34 1.92 3.73
N ILE A 54 16.33 1.03 3.74
CA ILE A 54 17.07 0.66 4.94
C ILE A 54 18.15 1.71 5.26
N GLU A 55 18.86 2.19 4.24
CA GLU A 55 20.01 3.08 4.41
C GLU A 55 19.62 4.54 4.63
N THR A 56 18.42 4.95 4.19
CA THR A 56 17.98 6.35 4.25
C THR A 56 17.19 6.64 5.53
N GLU A 57 17.81 7.38 6.43
CA GLU A 57 17.13 7.92 7.62
C GLU A 57 15.88 8.74 7.22
N GLY A 58 14.78 8.54 7.93
CA GLY A 58 13.52 9.25 7.69
C GLY A 58 12.74 8.77 6.47
N PHE A 59 13.19 7.74 5.74
CA PHE A 59 12.45 7.21 4.59
C PHE A 59 11.07 6.66 4.98
N TRP A 60 10.98 5.86 6.05
CA TRP A 60 9.71 5.24 6.45
C TRP A 60 8.64 6.26 6.84
N PRO A 61 8.91 7.24 7.72
CA PRO A 61 7.94 8.31 7.99
C PRO A 61 7.56 9.12 6.74
N LEU A 62 8.49 9.34 5.81
CA LEU A 62 8.18 10.03 4.55
C LEU A 62 7.21 9.21 3.69
N LEU A 63 7.48 7.92 3.49
CA LEU A 63 6.61 7.02 2.73
C LEU A 63 5.21 6.95 3.34
N TYR A 64 5.11 6.77 4.66
CA TYR A 64 3.82 6.74 5.37
C TYR A 64 3.11 8.10 5.33
N GLY A 65 3.88 9.19 5.27
CA GLY A 65 3.38 10.53 4.97
C GLY A 65 2.65 10.62 3.63
N VAL A 66 3.17 9.98 2.57
CA VAL A 66 2.48 9.88 1.27
C VAL A 66 1.13 9.15 1.42
N TRP A 67 1.12 8.02 2.14
CA TRP A 67 -0.11 7.24 2.33
C TRP A 67 -1.15 8.01 3.12
N ARG A 68 -0.73 8.63 4.24
CA ARG A 68 -1.61 9.48 5.05
C ARG A 68 -2.18 10.62 4.20
N ARG A 69 -1.35 11.27 3.37
CA ARG A 69 -1.79 12.36 2.49
C ARG A 69 -2.89 11.91 1.53
N LEU A 70 -2.78 10.71 0.96
CA LEU A 70 -3.81 10.13 0.08
C LEU A 70 -5.07 9.74 0.86
N LEU A 71 -4.90 9.08 2.02
CA LEU A 71 -6.00 8.65 2.89
C LEU A 71 -6.83 9.83 3.40
N THR A 72 -6.24 11.02 3.55
CA THR A 72 -6.95 12.23 4.02
C THR A 72 -7.08 13.30 2.93
N TYR A 73 -6.80 12.96 1.66
CA TYR A 73 -6.83 13.93 0.56
C TYR A 73 -8.26 14.49 0.37
N PRO A 74 -8.45 15.81 0.15
CA PRO A 74 -9.78 16.45 0.13
C PRO A 74 -10.61 16.15 -1.11
N MET A 75 -10.04 15.46 -2.08
CA MET A 75 -10.69 15.03 -3.31
C MET A 75 -10.60 13.51 -3.48
N PRO A 76 -11.50 12.89 -4.25
CA PRO A 76 -11.36 11.48 -4.62
C PRO A 76 -10.02 11.22 -5.32
N THR A 77 -9.41 10.10 -4.96
CA THR A 77 -8.13 9.63 -5.50
C THR A 77 -8.30 8.27 -6.18
N VAL A 78 -7.82 8.14 -7.41
CA VAL A 78 -7.90 6.91 -8.22
C VAL A 78 -6.50 6.47 -8.61
N ALA A 79 -6.12 5.24 -8.25
CA ALA A 79 -4.92 4.59 -8.78
C ALA A 79 -5.28 3.84 -10.07
N LEU A 80 -4.88 4.36 -11.22
CA LEU A 80 -4.97 3.67 -12.51
C LEU A 80 -3.73 2.79 -12.68
N LEU A 81 -3.87 1.50 -12.40
CA LEU A 81 -2.78 0.54 -12.37
C LEU A 81 -2.55 0.03 -13.80
N ASN A 82 -1.74 0.72 -14.59
CA ASN A 82 -1.48 0.40 -15.99
C ASN A 82 -0.65 -0.89 -16.22
N GLY A 83 -0.02 -1.42 -15.17
CA GLY A 83 0.87 -2.59 -15.27
C GLY A 83 1.13 -3.27 -13.93
N HIS A 84 2.27 -3.96 -13.80
CA HIS A 84 2.63 -4.65 -12.56
C HIS A 84 2.67 -3.68 -11.37
N THR A 85 2.03 -4.11 -10.28
CA THR A 85 1.84 -3.34 -9.05
C THR A 85 2.19 -4.23 -7.86
N PHE A 86 3.44 -4.17 -7.41
CA PHE A 86 4.02 -5.17 -6.50
C PHE A 86 4.47 -4.53 -5.19
N ALA A 87 4.39 -5.29 -4.09
CA ALA A 87 4.91 -4.93 -2.77
C ALA A 87 4.47 -3.49 -2.35
N GLY A 88 5.43 -2.61 -2.09
CA GLY A 88 5.18 -1.20 -1.78
C GLY A 88 4.33 -0.44 -2.81
N GLY A 89 4.33 -0.85 -4.08
CA GLY A 89 3.51 -0.25 -5.13
C GLY A 89 2.04 -0.61 -4.94
N LEU A 90 1.76 -1.86 -4.52
CA LEU A 90 0.42 -2.27 -4.11
C LEU A 90 0.00 -1.50 -2.85
N MET A 91 0.86 -1.38 -1.84
CA MET A 91 0.57 -0.58 -0.64
C MET A 91 0.21 0.88 -0.97
N LEU A 92 0.99 1.53 -1.84
CA LEU A 92 0.70 2.88 -2.31
C LEU A 92 -0.67 2.97 -3.02
N SER A 93 -1.02 1.97 -3.83
CA SER A 93 -2.34 1.94 -4.48
C SER A 93 -3.48 1.75 -3.48
N MET A 94 -3.28 1.01 -2.39
CA MET A 94 -4.26 0.83 -1.32
C MET A 94 -4.54 2.10 -0.53
N ALA A 95 -3.60 3.07 -0.52
CA ALA A 95 -3.81 4.39 0.09
C ALA A 95 -4.79 5.28 -0.69
N HIS A 96 -5.07 4.98 -1.96
CA HIS A 96 -6.07 5.70 -2.75
C HIS A 96 -7.50 5.36 -2.32
N ASP A 97 -8.48 6.11 -2.80
CA ASP A 97 -9.90 5.81 -2.58
C ASP A 97 -10.37 4.67 -3.47
N TYR A 98 -9.91 4.64 -4.73
CA TYR A 98 -10.23 3.62 -5.73
C TYR A 98 -8.99 3.11 -6.46
N ARG A 99 -9.00 1.84 -6.88
CA ARG A 99 -7.97 1.23 -7.74
C ARG A 99 -8.62 0.59 -8.95
N LEU A 100 -8.10 0.88 -10.13
CA LEU A 100 -8.48 0.24 -11.38
C LEU A 100 -7.34 -0.66 -11.84
N ALA A 101 -7.57 -1.97 -11.75
CA ALA A 101 -6.55 -2.96 -12.05
C ALA A 101 -6.29 -3.07 -13.57
N PRO A 102 -5.06 -3.43 -13.98
CA PRO A 102 -4.73 -3.52 -15.39
C PRO A 102 -5.51 -4.65 -16.08
N SER A 103 -5.88 -4.42 -17.33
CA SER A 103 -6.43 -5.44 -18.22
C SER A 103 -5.92 -5.25 -19.65
N PRO A 104 -5.59 -6.33 -20.41
CA PRO A 104 -5.60 -7.74 -19.99
C PRO A 104 -4.29 -8.19 -19.33
N ARG A 105 -3.26 -7.33 -19.27
CA ARG A 105 -1.91 -7.71 -18.82
C ARG A 105 -1.45 -6.88 -17.64
N GLY A 106 -0.85 -7.54 -16.66
CA GLY A 106 -0.37 -6.93 -15.43
C GLY A 106 -0.79 -7.79 -14.24
N TYR A 107 -0.05 -7.68 -13.16
CA TYR A 107 -0.34 -8.42 -11.93
C TYR A 107 -0.27 -7.49 -10.74
N LEU A 108 -1.15 -7.72 -9.77
CA LEU A 108 -1.05 -7.16 -8.42
C LEU A 108 -0.53 -8.25 -7.50
N CYS A 109 0.42 -7.93 -6.62
CA CYS A 109 1.02 -8.92 -5.73
C CYS A 109 1.64 -8.30 -4.49
N LEU A 110 1.34 -8.85 -3.31
CA LEU A 110 2.08 -8.63 -2.08
C LEU A 110 3.00 -9.84 -1.88
N ASN A 111 4.24 -9.78 -2.37
CA ASN A 111 5.13 -10.94 -2.52
C ASN A 111 6.14 -11.11 -1.37
N GLU A 112 6.02 -10.35 -0.29
CA GLU A 112 6.92 -10.30 0.86
C GLU A 112 7.20 -11.69 1.45
N VAL A 113 6.15 -12.50 1.59
CA VAL A 113 6.25 -13.89 2.08
C VAL A 113 7.11 -14.78 1.17
N LEU A 114 7.20 -14.48 -0.13
CA LEU A 114 7.94 -15.29 -1.10
C LEU A 114 9.45 -15.05 -1.06
N PHE A 115 9.89 -13.90 -0.55
CA PHE A 115 11.32 -13.57 -0.42
C PHE A 115 11.77 -13.35 1.03
N GLY A 116 10.90 -13.67 2.00
CA GLY A 116 11.24 -13.69 3.42
C GLY A 116 11.33 -12.32 4.08
N ALA A 117 10.71 -11.29 3.50
CA ALA A 117 10.63 -9.99 4.16
C ALA A 117 9.39 -9.91 5.06
N PRO A 118 9.51 -9.36 6.27
CA PRO A 118 8.35 -9.13 7.10
C PRO A 118 7.54 -7.91 6.62
N LEU A 119 6.23 -7.97 6.86
CA LEU A 119 5.34 -6.84 6.63
C LEU A 119 5.33 -5.96 7.90
N LYS A 120 5.92 -4.76 7.81
CA LYS A 120 5.97 -3.79 8.93
C LYS A 120 4.54 -3.39 9.37
N PRO A 121 4.31 -2.96 10.62
CA PRO A 121 2.98 -2.66 11.14
C PRO A 121 2.15 -1.71 10.27
N ALA A 122 2.73 -0.58 9.86
CA ALA A 122 2.09 0.39 8.96
C ALA A 122 1.71 -0.23 7.60
N MET A 123 2.56 -1.10 7.06
CA MET A 123 2.29 -1.82 5.81
C MET A 123 1.16 -2.84 5.97
N ALA A 124 1.08 -3.50 7.13
CA ALA A 124 -0.01 -4.42 7.44
C ALA A 124 -1.33 -3.66 7.68
N ALA A 125 -1.26 -2.50 8.34
CA ALA A 125 -2.41 -1.69 8.72
C ALA A 125 -3.24 -1.27 7.51
N ILE A 126 -2.59 -0.87 6.41
CA ILE A 126 -3.30 -0.43 5.22
C ILE A 126 -4.14 -1.56 4.59
N PHE A 127 -3.66 -2.81 4.62
CA PHE A 127 -4.45 -3.94 4.13
C PHE A 127 -5.55 -4.34 5.12
N ARG A 128 -5.28 -4.31 6.44
CA ARG A 128 -6.32 -4.57 7.46
C ARG A 128 -7.50 -3.61 7.34
N ALA A 129 -7.23 -2.33 7.04
CA ALA A 129 -8.26 -1.31 6.90
C ALA A 129 -9.05 -1.40 5.59
N LYS A 130 -8.45 -1.96 4.53
CA LYS A 130 -9.01 -1.89 3.16
C LYS A 130 -9.53 -3.22 2.63
N LEU A 131 -9.17 -4.34 3.23
CA LEU A 131 -9.56 -5.68 2.79
C LEU A 131 -10.34 -6.43 3.87
N SER A 132 -11.15 -7.38 3.43
CA SER A 132 -11.70 -8.39 4.34
C SER A 132 -10.56 -9.24 4.92
N PRO A 133 -10.73 -9.82 6.12
CA PRO A 133 -9.74 -10.73 6.70
C PRO A 133 -9.38 -11.90 5.78
N GLN A 134 -10.34 -12.43 5.01
CA GLN A 134 -10.09 -13.53 4.07
C GLN A 134 -9.23 -13.08 2.90
N SER A 135 -9.57 -11.95 2.27
CA SER A 135 -8.78 -11.40 1.17
C SER A 135 -7.39 -11.02 1.63
N TYR A 136 -7.26 -10.40 2.80
CA TYR A 136 -5.96 -10.03 3.36
C TYR A 136 -5.09 -11.27 3.60
N ARG A 137 -5.64 -12.34 4.19
CA ARG A 137 -4.93 -13.62 4.35
C ARG A 137 -4.40 -14.14 3.01
N THR A 138 -5.25 -14.19 1.98
CA THR A 138 -4.84 -14.66 0.66
C THR A 138 -3.76 -13.78 0.05
N VAL A 139 -3.89 -12.45 0.15
CA VAL A 139 -2.89 -11.52 -0.39
C VAL A 139 -1.55 -11.65 0.34
N ALA A 140 -1.56 -11.66 1.68
CA ALA A 140 -0.34 -11.59 2.48
C ALA A 140 0.35 -12.93 2.73
N LEU A 141 -0.40 -14.01 2.98
CA LEU A 141 0.19 -15.30 3.35
C LEU A 141 0.42 -16.22 2.16
N GLU A 142 -0.33 -16.06 1.06
CA GLU A 142 -0.14 -16.88 -0.14
C GLU A 142 0.79 -16.22 -1.16
N GLY A 143 1.05 -14.91 -1.04
CA GLY A 143 1.85 -14.16 -2.02
C GLY A 143 1.27 -14.22 -3.43
N ARG A 144 -0.06 -14.31 -3.54
CA ARG A 144 -0.75 -14.62 -4.79
C ARG A 144 -0.59 -13.50 -5.81
N ARG A 145 -0.11 -13.85 -7.01
CA ARG A 145 -0.19 -12.96 -8.19
C ARG A 145 -1.61 -12.92 -8.69
N MET A 146 -2.22 -11.74 -8.67
CA MET A 146 -3.61 -11.51 -9.06
C MET A 146 -3.67 -10.85 -10.43
N THR A 147 -4.46 -11.42 -11.35
CA THR A 147 -4.89 -10.70 -12.56
C THR A 147 -5.84 -9.56 -12.19
N GLY A 148 -6.16 -8.66 -13.14
CA GLY A 148 -7.16 -7.61 -12.91
C GLY A 148 -8.50 -8.14 -12.39
N PRO A 149 -9.14 -9.14 -13.04
CA PRO A 149 -10.36 -9.75 -12.54
C PRO A 149 -10.22 -10.43 -11.17
N ASP A 150 -9.07 -11.06 -10.88
CA ASP A 150 -8.83 -11.63 -9.55
C ASP A 150 -8.77 -10.56 -8.46
N ALA A 151 -8.08 -9.44 -8.76
CA ALA A 151 -7.96 -8.32 -7.82
C ALA A 151 -9.32 -7.70 -7.50
N VAL A 152 -10.21 -7.56 -8.50
CA VAL A 152 -11.59 -7.11 -8.29
C VAL A 152 -12.37 -8.09 -7.43
N ARG A 153 -12.31 -9.40 -7.75
CA ARG A 153 -13.02 -10.44 -6.99
C ARG A 153 -12.60 -10.51 -5.53
N LEU A 154 -11.33 -10.23 -5.24
CA LEU A 154 -10.78 -10.21 -3.88
C LEU A 154 -10.98 -8.86 -3.16
N GLY A 155 -11.54 -7.85 -3.81
CA GLY A 155 -11.71 -6.51 -3.24
C GLY A 155 -10.40 -5.70 -3.14
N VAL A 156 -9.34 -6.13 -3.84
CA VAL A 156 -8.08 -5.39 -3.94
C VAL A 156 -8.20 -4.24 -4.96
N ALA A 157 -9.09 -4.37 -5.93
CA ALA A 157 -9.42 -3.33 -6.91
C ALA A 157 -10.93 -3.13 -7.03
N ASP A 158 -11.34 -1.96 -7.48
CA ASP A 158 -12.74 -1.53 -7.60
C ASP A 158 -13.29 -1.73 -9.02
N GLY A 159 -12.40 -2.00 -9.97
CA GLY A 159 -12.72 -2.25 -11.36
C GLY A 159 -11.46 -2.62 -12.14
N VAL A 160 -11.65 -2.94 -13.42
CA VAL A 160 -10.56 -3.10 -14.38
C VAL A 160 -10.57 -1.91 -15.33
N ALA A 161 -9.40 -1.51 -15.82
CA ALA A 161 -9.25 -0.52 -16.87
C ALA A 161 -8.15 -0.94 -17.84
N ALA A 162 -8.45 -0.89 -19.13
CA ALA A 162 -7.47 -1.09 -20.19
C ALA A 162 -6.93 0.26 -20.72
N SER A 163 -7.62 1.36 -20.42
CA SER A 163 -7.31 2.69 -20.93
C SER A 163 -7.67 3.79 -19.93
N LEU A 164 -7.23 5.01 -20.23
CA LEU A 164 -7.68 6.21 -19.52
C LEU A 164 -9.19 6.43 -19.68
N ASP A 165 -9.76 6.09 -20.84
CA ASP A 165 -11.20 6.27 -21.10
C ASP A 165 -12.06 5.40 -20.18
N ASP A 166 -11.62 4.16 -19.91
CA ASP A 166 -12.28 3.28 -18.93
C ASP A 166 -12.23 3.89 -17.52
N ALA A 167 -11.09 4.47 -17.16
CA ALA A 167 -10.93 5.13 -15.87
C ALA A 167 -11.81 6.39 -15.74
N LEU A 168 -11.92 7.17 -16.82
CA LEU A 168 -12.82 8.31 -16.87
C LEU A 168 -14.29 7.89 -16.86
N ALA A 169 -14.64 6.74 -17.46
CA ALA A 169 -15.98 6.16 -17.37
C ALA A 169 -16.32 5.80 -15.92
N PHE A 170 -15.42 5.11 -15.22
CA PHE A 170 -15.58 4.78 -13.80
C PHE A 170 -15.81 6.03 -12.92
N VAL A 171 -15.06 7.11 -13.20
CA VAL A 171 -15.20 8.41 -12.53
C VAL A 171 -16.59 9.01 -12.76
N ARG A 172 -17.08 8.98 -14.01
CA ARG A 172 -18.41 9.51 -14.38
C ARG A 172 -19.55 8.71 -13.77
N GLU A 173 -19.50 7.38 -13.85
CA GLU A 173 -20.54 6.48 -13.35
C GLU A 173 -20.78 6.64 -11.84
N ARG A 174 -19.73 6.96 -11.08
CA ARG A 174 -19.78 7.21 -9.63
C ARG A 174 -19.96 8.69 -9.28
N ASP A 175 -20.02 9.56 -10.29
CA ASP A 175 -20.13 11.01 -10.13
C ASP A 175 -19.05 11.54 -9.14
N LEU A 176 -17.80 11.08 -9.31
CA LEU A 176 -16.72 11.40 -8.38
C LEU A 176 -16.33 12.88 -8.41
N VAL A 177 -16.48 13.53 -9.57
CA VAL A 177 -16.13 14.95 -9.76
C VAL A 177 -16.98 15.88 -8.87
N SER A 178 -18.23 15.51 -8.56
CA SER A 178 -19.09 16.34 -7.72
C SER A 178 -18.84 16.17 -6.23
N LYS A 179 -18.22 15.05 -5.80
CA LYS A 179 -18.06 14.70 -4.37
C LYS A 179 -17.28 15.73 -3.54
N PRO A 180 -16.21 16.37 -4.04
CA PRO A 180 -15.52 17.40 -3.26
C PRO A 180 -16.26 18.75 -3.22
N ALA A 181 -17.34 18.96 -3.99
CA ALA A 181 -17.97 20.27 -4.17
C ALA A 181 -18.50 20.92 -2.87
N LYS A 182 -18.75 20.12 -1.82
CA LYS A 182 -19.21 20.61 -0.51
C LYS A 182 -18.08 20.74 0.52
N GLY A 183 -16.83 20.45 0.15
CA GLY A 183 -15.65 20.67 1.01
C GLY A 183 -15.48 19.70 2.18
N VAL A 184 -16.34 18.68 2.32
CA VAL A 184 -16.31 17.74 3.46
C VAL A 184 -15.71 16.37 3.15
N TYR A 185 -15.33 16.12 1.88
CA TYR A 185 -14.87 14.80 1.44
C TYR A 185 -13.61 14.34 2.19
N GLY A 186 -12.61 15.23 2.31
CA GLY A 186 -11.39 14.94 3.08
C GLY A 186 -11.64 14.73 4.57
N ALA A 187 -12.55 15.48 5.18
CA ALA A 187 -12.89 15.34 6.59
C ALA A 187 -13.56 13.99 6.89
N ILE A 188 -14.50 13.57 6.02
CA ILE A 188 -15.14 12.25 6.13
C ILE A 188 -14.10 11.14 5.97
N LYS A 189 -13.16 11.28 5.03
CA LYS A 189 -12.07 10.32 4.85
C LYS A 189 -11.14 10.26 6.06
N ALA A 190 -10.79 11.41 6.64
CA ALA A 190 -9.94 11.48 7.81
C ALA A 190 -10.57 10.78 9.02
N GLU A 191 -11.88 10.92 9.21
CA GLU A 191 -12.63 10.18 10.24
C GLU A 191 -12.70 8.69 9.91
N MET A 192 -13.05 8.32 8.69
CA MET A 192 -13.16 6.92 8.26
C MET A 192 -11.84 6.13 8.44
N TYR A 193 -10.70 6.81 8.34
CA TYR A 193 -9.37 6.22 8.47
C TYR A 193 -8.62 6.67 9.73
N ASP A 194 -9.29 7.16 10.76
CA ASP A 194 -8.67 7.73 11.95
C ASP A 194 -7.61 6.81 12.59
N GLY A 195 -7.95 5.54 12.82
CA GLY A 195 -7.09 4.54 13.44
C GLY A 195 -5.92 4.16 12.54
N LEU A 196 -6.17 4.02 11.23
CA LEU A 196 -5.09 3.79 10.26
C LEU A 196 -4.13 4.98 10.24
N VAL A 197 -4.65 6.21 10.20
CA VAL A 197 -3.83 7.43 10.22
C VAL A 197 -2.98 7.48 11.48
N ALA A 198 -3.55 7.17 12.65
CA ALA A 198 -2.81 7.11 13.92
C ALA A 198 -1.64 6.12 13.87
N GLU A 199 -1.82 4.93 13.29
CA GLU A 199 -0.75 3.93 13.12
C GLU A 199 0.35 4.35 12.12
N LEU A 200 0.10 5.35 11.27
CA LEU A 200 1.05 5.80 10.23
C LEU A 200 1.97 6.96 10.66
N HIS A 201 1.81 7.53 11.86
CA HIS A 201 2.66 8.64 12.31
C HIS A 201 2.75 8.81 13.83
N GLY A 202 3.76 9.58 14.27
CA GLY A 202 3.94 9.99 15.66
C GLY A 202 3.94 8.82 16.65
N ALA A 203 3.33 9.04 17.81
CA ALA A 203 3.29 8.06 18.90
C ALA A 203 2.63 6.73 18.49
N GLY A 204 1.64 6.74 17.60
CA GLY A 204 0.98 5.52 17.14
C GLY A 204 1.90 4.64 16.30
N LEU A 205 2.63 5.26 15.36
CA LEU A 205 3.67 4.55 14.60
C LEU A 205 4.79 4.04 15.50
N GLU A 206 5.27 4.87 16.42
CA GLU A 206 6.35 4.49 17.36
C GLU A 206 5.95 3.30 18.24
N ALA A 207 4.72 3.30 18.75
CA ALA A 207 4.18 2.20 19.56
C ALA A 207 4.08 0.90 18.76
N GLU A 208 3.56 0.96 17.54
CA GLU A 208 3.41 -0.22 16.69
C GLU A 208 4.76 -0.80 16.24
N GLU A 209 5.73 0.05 15.90
CA GLU A 209 7.10 -0.37 15.58
C GLU A 209 7.80 -1.00 16.80
N ALA A 210 7.64 -0.42 17.99
CA ALA A 210 8.17 -0.98 19.23
C ALA A 210 7.56 -2.36 19.55
N ARG A 211 6.23 -2.49 19.42
CA ARG A 211 5.52 -3.77 19.55
C ARG A 211 6.04 -4.81 18.55
N PHE A 212 6.25 -4.41 17.30
CA PHE A 212 6.76 -5.29 16.25
C PHE A 212 8.18 -5.77 16.54
N ALA A 213 9.06 -4.87 16.98
CA ALA A 213 10.42 -5.21 17.39
C ALA A 213 10.42 -6.18 18.59
N ALA A 214 9.61 -5.92 19.61
CA ALA A 214 9.47 -6.80 20.78
C ALA A 214 8.97 -8.21 20.40
N ASN A 215 7.97 -8.30 19.52
CA ASN A 215 7.50 -9.58 19.00
C ASN A 215 8.59 -10.34 18.23
N GLY A 216 9.41 -9.63 17.45
CA GLY A 216 10.54 -10.22 16.75
C GLY A 216 11.58 -10.79 17.72
N GLN A 217 11.93 -10.05 18.78
CA GLN A 217 12.85 -10.51 19.82
C GLN A 217 12.30 -11.75 20.55
N ALA A 218 11.04 -11.71 20.97
CA ALA A 218 10.38 -12.84 21.62
C ALA A 218 10.31 -14.09 20.72
N GLU A 219 10.14 -13.93 19.41
CA GLU A 219 10.15 -15.03 18.45
C GLU A 219 11.54 -15.65 18.29
N GLU A 220 12.61 -14.85 18.29
CA GLU A 220 13.98 -15.36 18.26
C GLU A 220 14.32 -16.12 19.56
N GLU A 221 13.93 -15.60 20.72
CA GLU A 221 14.05 -16.31 22.01
C GLU A 221 13.27 -17.63 22.01
N ARG A 222 12.03 -17.63 21.49
CA ARG A 222 11.20 -18.84 21.37
C ARG A 222 11.86 -19.89 20.47
N LYS A 223 12.43 -19.48 19.34
CA LYS A 223 13.14 -20.39 18.42
C LYS A 223 14.37 -20.99 19.10
N GLU A 224 15.14 -20.19 19.81
CA GLU A 224 16.34 -20.66 20.50
C GLU A 224 16.00 -21.65 21.62
N PHE A 225 15.02 -21.31 22.47
CA PHE A 225 14.50 -22.23 23.47
C PHE A 225 13.99 -23.53 22.84
N GLY A 226 13.23 -23.43 21.74
CA GLY A 226 12.68 -24.59 21.04
C GLY A 226 13.75 -25.54 20.49
N LYS A 227 14.87 -25.02 19.98
CA LYS A 227 16.02 -25.84 19.54
C LYS A 227 16.62 -26.60 20.71
N ILE A 228 16.94 -25.90 21.80
CA ILE A 228 17.54 -26.50 23.01
C ILE A 228 16.62 -27.59 23.58
N TRP A 229 15.33 -27.29 23.69
CA TRP A 229 14.32 -28.23 24.17
C TRP A 229 14.28 -29.49 23.28
N PHE A 230 14.25 -29.34 21.96
CA PHE A 230 14.18 -30.47 21.04
C PHE A 230 15.44 -31.36 21.11
N GLU A 231 16.61 -30.76 21.26
CA GLU A 231 17.87 -31.51 21.45
C GLU A 231 17.85 -32.34 22.74
N GLN A 232 17.33 -31.79 23.84
CA GLN A 232 17.21 -32.52 25.11
C GLN A 232 16.18 -33.64 25.02
N TRP A 233 15.00 -33.34 24.47
CA TRP A 233 13.92 -34.31 24.28
C TRP A 233 14.35 -35.49 23.39
N SER A 234 15.10 -35.22 22.32
CA SER A 234 15.59 -36.26 21.39
C SER A 234 16.58 -37.21 22.06
N LYS A 235 17.45 -36.71 22.95
CA LYS A 235 18.40 -37.54 23.71
C LYS A 235 17.71 -38.48 24.71
N MET A 236 16.65 -38.00 25.35
CA MET A 236 15.87 -38.78 26.32
C MET A 236 14.95 -39.82 25.66
N SER A 237 14.49 -39.57 24.43
CA SER A 237 13.54 -40.42 23.73
C SER A 237 14.17 -41.56 22.91
N CYS A 238 15.50 -41.57 22.78
CA CYS A 238 16.29 -42.63 22.13
C CYS A 238 16.91 -43.63 23.14
N GLN A 239 16.56 -43.54 24.43
CA GLN A 239 16.87 -44.52 25.48
C GLN A 239 15.63 -45.35 25.80
#